data_AF-A0A1Q2YSZ9-F1
#
_entry.id   AF-A0A1Q2YSZ9-F1
#
_cell.length_a   1.000
_cell.length_b   1.000
_cell.length_c   1.000
_cell.angle_alpha   90.00
_cell.angle_beta   90.00
_cell.angle_gamma   90.00
#
_symmetry.space_group_name_H-M   'P 1'
#
loop_
_entity.id
_entity.type
_entity.pdbx_description
1 polymer ?
#
loop_
_entity_poly.entity_id
_entity_poly.type
_entity_poly.pdbx_seq_one_letter_code
_entity_poly.pdbx_strand_id
1 'polypeptide(L)'
;MRQRPGTAKGIVFVTVEDEHGTANLVVYADVAARDRAALIGARLMVVDARVEREERRAEVPIVHLICRRLEDRSDLLRGLMAEPGPESWGDRSMARADEVRRADPGSGRSSQRMPGSRDFR
;
A
#
# COMPACT_ATOMS: atom_id res chain seq x y z
N MET A 1 -2.21 6.65 0.27
CA MET A 1 -2.86 7.86 0.85
C MET A 1 -3.53 8.66 -0.26
N ARG A 2 -4.67 9.33 -0.05
CA ARG A 2 -5.36 10.14 -1.09
C ARG A 2 -5.65 11.53 -0.55
N GLN A 3 -5.25 12.57 -1.28
CA GLN A 3 -5.43 13.96 -0.86
C GLN A 3 -6.02 14.80 -2.00
N ARG A 4 -7.00 15.66 -1.67
CA ARG A 4 -7.53 16.67 -2.58
C ARG A 4 -7.45 18.04 -1.89
N PRO A 5 -6.33 18.76 -2.02
CA PRO A 5 -6.19 20.09 -1.43
C PRO A 5 -7.27 21.03 -2.01
N GLY A 6 -7.91 21.85 -1.16
CA GLY A 6 -8.97 22.76 -1.59
C GLY A 6 -8.54 23.78 -2.67
N THR A 7 -7.24 24.06 -2.74
CA THR A 7 -6.63 25.01 -3.69
C THR A 7 -6.19 24.37 -5.02
N ALA A 8 -6.21 23.04 -5.14
CA ALA A 8 -5.57 22.33 -6.25
C ALA A 8 -6.43 22.22 -7.53
N LYS A 9 -7.38 23.12 -7.78
CA LYS A 9 -8.25 23.14 -8.99
C LYS A 9 -8.85 21.77 -9.38
N GLY A 10 -9.16 20.92 -8.39
CA GLY A 10 -9.72 19.58 -8.63
C GLY A 10 -8.71 18.47 -8.90
N ILE A 11 -7.40 18.74 -8.79
CA ILE A 11 -6.35 17.73 -8.80
C ILE A 11 -6.41 16.90 -7.52
N VAL A 12 -6.27 15.59 -7.68
CA VAL A 12 -6.17 14.62 -6.58
C VAL A 12 -4.76 14.01 -6.61
N PHE A 13 -4.14 13.94 -5.45
CA PHE A 13 -2.86 13.27 -5.27
C PHE A 13 -3.09 11.91 -4.62
N VAL A 14 -2.46 10.86 -5.17
CA VAL A 14 -2.51 9.52 -4.60
C VAL A 14 -1.09 9.00 -4.42
N THR A 15 -0.73 8.64 -3.20
CA THR A 15 0.53 7.94 -2.94
C THR A 15 0.29 6.44 -3.07
N VAL A 16 1.06 5.81 -3.96
CA VAL A 16 1.12 4.37 -4.20
C VAL A 16 2.49 3.83 -3.81
N GLU A 17 2.54 2.55 -3.47
CA GLU A 17 3.76 1.83 -3.12
C GLU A 17 3.87 0.59 -4.01
N ASP A 18 5.08 0.32 -4.48
CA ASP A 18 5.47 -0.91 -5.19
C ASP A 18 6.74 -1.51 -4.56
N GLU A 19 7.28 -2.56 -5.16
CA GLU A 19 8.48 -3.25 -4.65
C GLU A 19 9.74 -2.36 -4.61
N HIS A 20 9.73 -1.23 -5.33
CA HIS A 20 10.86 -0.32 -5.49
C HIS A 20 10.67 0.99 -4.72
N GLY A 21 9.53 1.20 -4.07
CA GLY A 21 9.28 2.33 -3.19
C GLY A 21 7.94 3.00 -3.43
N THR A 22 7.89 4.33 -3.22
CA THR A 22 6.64 5.10 -3.31
C THR A 22 6.65 6.06 -4.50
N ALA A 23 5.48 6.26 -5.10
CA ALA A 23 5.26 7.23 -6.15
C ALA A 23 4.00 8.08 -5.88
N ASN A 24 4.02 9.33 -6.32
CA ASN A 24 2.89 10.24 -6.19
C ASN A 24 2.18 10.39 -7.53
N LEU A 25 1.00 9.80 -7.62
CA LEU A 25 0.08 9.99 -8.73
C LEU A 25 -0.51 11.40 -8.68
N VAL A 26 -0.45 12.09 -9.81
CA VAL A 26 -1.13 13.38 -10.03
C VAL A 26 -2.33 13.10 -10.95
N VAL A 27 -3.52 13.20 -10.38
CA VAL A 27 -4.78 12.88 -11.08
C VAL A 27 -5.54 14.17 -11.34
N TYR A 28 -5.59 14.61 -12.60
CA TYR A 28 -6.37 15.77 -13.00
C TYR A 28 -7.88 15.51 -12.92
N ALA A 29 -8.66 16.59 -12.86
CA ALA A 29 -10.09 16.54 -12.57
C ALA A 29 -10.89 15.70 -13.60
N ASP A 30 -10.49 15.73 -14.86
CA ASP A 30 -11.08 14.95 -15.95
C ASP A 30 -10.86 13.44 -15.76
N VAL A 31 -9.64 13.02 -15.44
CA VAL A 31 -9.29 11.63 -15.12
C VAL A 31 -9.96 11.19 -13.83
N ALA A 32 -9.98 12.04 -12.81
CA ALA A 32 -10.61 11.75 -11.52
C ALA A 32 -12.13 11.58 -11.64
N ALA A 33 -12.78 12.36 -12.52
CA ALA A 33 -14.21 12.23 -12.77
C ALA A 33 -14.52 10.96 -13.58
N ARG A 34 -13.75 10.69 -14.65
CA ARG A 34 -13.94 9.52 -15.52
C ARG A 34 -13.66 8.21 -14.79
N ASP A 35 -12.55 8.13 -14.05
CA ASP A 35 -12.08 6.90 -13.42
C ASP A 35 -12.36 6.90 -11.90
N ARG A 36 -13.45 7.57 -11.48
CA ARG A 36 -13.79 7.82 -10.07
C ARG A 36 -13.86 6.55 -9.21
N ALA A 37 -14.42 5.47 -9.75
CA ALA A 37 -14.56 4.21 -9.02
C ALA A 37 -13.18 3.64 -8.64
N ALA A 38 -12.26 3.56 -9.61
CA ALA A 38 -10.88 3.13 -9.37
C ALA A 38 -10.15 4.10 -8.42
N LEU A 39 -10.31 5.41 -8.65
CA LEU A 39 -9.66 6.43 -7.81
C LEU A 39 -10.02 6.27 -6.34
N ILE A 40 -11.29 6.01 -6.00
CA ILE A 40 -11.77 5.96 -4.61
C ILE A 40 -11.61 4.56 -4.00
N GLY A 41 -11.98 3.51 -4.75
CA GLY A 41 -12.19 2.17 -4.21
C GLY A 41 -11.01 1.20 -4.37
N ALA A 42 -10.09 1.47 -5.31
CA ALA A 42 -9.06 0.49 -5.64
C ALA A 42 -8.07 0.29 -4.47
N ARG A 43 -7.87 -0.97 -4.11
CA ARG A 43 -6.78 -1.46 -3.23
C ARG A 43 -5.55 -1.84 -4.03
N LEU A 44 -5.75 -2.36 -5.24
CA LEU A 44 -4.71 -2.56 -6.25
C LEU A 44 -5.11 -1.76 -7.50
N MET A 45 -4.19 -0.95 -8.01
CA MET A 45 -4.47 -0.04 -9.13
C MET A 45 -3.44 -0.23 -10.24
N VAL A 46 -3.93 -0.37 -11.47
CA VAL A 46 -3.10 -0.23 -12.66
C VAL A 46 -3.22 1.20 -13.16
N VAL A 47 -2.07 1.84 -13.39
CA VAL A 47 -2.00 3.25 -13.76
C VAL A 47 -1.25 3.38 -15.07
N ASP A 48 -1.91 3.97 -16.08
CA ASP A 48 -1.22 4.52 -17.24
C ASP A 48 -0.88 5.98 -16.93
N ALA A 49 0.41 6.30 -16.88
CA ALA A 49 0.90 7.63 -16.56
C ALA A 49 2.16 7.99 -17.34
N ARG A 50 2.41 9.30 -17.44
CA ARG A 50 3.70 9.86 -17.83
C ARG A 50 4.54 10.06 -16.57
N VAL A 51 5.79 9.60 -16.62
CA VAL A 51 6.74 9.77 -15.52
C VAL A 51 7.34 11.19 -15.56
N GLU A 52 7.31 11.87 -14.41
CA GLU A 52 8.00 13.14 -14.17
C GLU A 52 8.86 13.00 -12.91
N ARG A 53 10.18 13.09 -13.09
CA ARG A 53 11.15 12.97 -11.99
C ARG A 53 11.72 14.35 -11.67
N GLU A 54 11.60 14.77 -10.41
CA GLU A 54 12.28 15.96 -9.91
C GLU A 54 13.62 15.54 -9.29
N GLU A 55 14.66 15.43 -10.12
CA GLU A 55 15.98 14.95 -9.68
C GLU A 55 16.91 16.08 -9.19
N ARG A 56 16.54 17.35 -9.41
CA ARG A 56 17.48 18.49 -9.25
C ARG A 56 17.41 19.18 -7.89
N ARG A 57 16.40 18.90 -7.06
CA ARG A 57 16.09 19.71 -5.86
C ARG A 57 15.87 18.92 -4.57
N ALA A 58 15.86 17.60 -4.61
CA ALA A 58 15.60 16.78 -3.44
C ALA A 58 16.75 15.80 -3.17
N GLU A 59 17.15 15.68 -1.90
CA GLU A 59 18.12 14.68 -1.43
C GLU A 59 17.64 13.24 -1.69
N VAL A 60 16.31 13.05 -1.69
CA VAL A 60 15.64 11.82 -2.12
C VAL A 60 14.75 12.15 -3.33
N PRO A 61 14.96 11.54 -4.51
CA PRO A 61 14.18 11.85 -5.71
C PRO A 61 12.72 11.44 -5.53
N ILE A 62 11.80 12.37 -5.79
CA ILE A 62 10.37 12.13 -5.77
C ILE A 62 9.90 11.82 -7.20
N VAL A 63 9.19 10.71 -7.37
CA VAL A 63 8.59 10.32 -8.65
C VAL A 63 7.14 10.78 -8.70
N HIS A 64 6.84 11.69 -9.61
CA HIS A 64 5.47 12.09 -9.94
C HIS A 64 5.01 11.34 -11.19
N LEU A 65 3.79 10.80 -11.13
CA LEU A 65 3.17 10.09 -12.25
C LEU A 65 1.93 10.86 -12.69
N ILE A 66 2.01 11.54 -13.83
CA ILE A 66 0.89 12.28 -14.41
C ILE A 66 -0.08 11.29 -15.03
N CYS A 67 -1.21 11.08 -14.37
CA CYS A 67 -2.13 10.00 -14.68
C CYS A 67 -2.95 10.29 -15.93
N ARG A 68 -3.05 9.28 -16.80
CA ARG A 68 -3.91 9.28 -18.00
C ARG A 68 -5.10 8.35 -17.85
N ARG A 69 -4.94 7.21 -17.17
CA ARG A 69 -6.00 6.23 -16.91
C ARG A 69 -5.75 5.46 -15.62
N LEU A 70 -6.81 5.24 -14.85
CA LEU A 70 -6.80 4.43 -13.62
C LEU A 70 -7.71 3.23 -13.77
N GLU A 71 -7.24 2.06 -13.35
CA GLU A 71 -8.02 0.81 -13.39
C GLU A 71 -7.93 0.11 -12.04
N ASP A 72 -9.08 -0.31 -11.51
CA ASP A 72 -9.15 -1.11 -10.30
C ASP A 72 -8.85 -2.58 -10.64
N ARG A 73 -7.80 -3.13 -10.02
CA ARG A 73 -7.43 -4.54 -10.10
C ARG A 73 -7.51 -5.26 -8.76
N SER A 74 -8.34 -4.75 -7.85
CA SER A 74 -8.59 -5.37 -6.54
C SER A 74 -9.22 -6.76 -6.65
N ASP A 75 -9.75 -7.14 -7.80
CA ASP A 75 -10.15 -8.51 -8.13
C ASP A 75 -8.98 -9.50 -8.07
N LEU A 76 -7.78 -9.11 -8.50
CA LEU A 76 -6.59 -9.96 -8.42
C LEU A 76 -6.21 -10.25 -6.96
N LEU A 77 -6.31 -9.24 -6.10
CA LEU A 77 -6.12 -9.42 -4.65
C LEU A 77 -7.19 -10.35 -4.06
N ARG A 78 -8.44 -10.24 -4.51
CA ARG A 78 -9.51 -11.15 -4.07
C ARG A 78 -9.23 -12.58 -4.51
N GLY A 79 -8.73 -12.79 -5.73
CA GLY A 79 -8.32 -14.10 -6.22
C GLY A 79 -7.28 -14.75 -5.30
N LEU A 80 -6.21 -14.00 -4.95
CA LEU A 80 -5.18 -14.50 -4.03
C LEU A 80 -5.71 -14.84 -2.63
N MET A 81 -6.69 -14.09 -2.13
CA MET A 81 -7.33 -14.38 -0.84
C MET A 81 -8.29 -15.58 -0.90
N ALA A 82 -8.83 -15.88 -2.09
CA ALA A 82 -9.86 -16.90 -2.30
C ALA A 82 -9.32 -18.27 -2.76
N GLU A 83 -8.03 -18.37 -3.11
CA GLU A 83 -7.37 -19.64 -3.43
C GLU A 83 -7.62 -20.69 -2.33
N PRO A 84 -8.40 -21.76 -2.61
CA PRO A 84 -8.72 -22.79 -1.63
C PRO A 84 -7.53 -23.76 -1.54
N GLY A 85 -6.56 -23.42 -0.69
CA GLY A 85 -5.49 -24.31 -0.27
C GLY A 85 -5.44 -24.41 1.25
N PRO A 86 -4.81 -25.47 1.82
CA PRO A 86 -4.66 -25.62 3.27
C PRO A 86 -3.89 -24.47 3.95
N GLU A 87 -3.27 -23.59 3.16
CA GLU A 87 -2.56 -22.37 3.56
C GLU A 87 -3.02 -21.11 2.80
N SER A 88 -4.33 -20.85 2.75
CA SER A 88 -4.84 -19.58 2.21
C SER A 88 -4.12 -18.38 2.84
N TRP A 89 -3.68 -17.44 2.01
CA TRP A 89 -3.02 -16.20 2.46
C TRP A 89 -3.88 -15.45 3.47
N GLY A 90 -5.21 -15.44 3.27
CA GLY A 90 -6.17 -14.83 4.19
C GLY A 90 -6.18 -15.46 5.58
N ASP A 91 -5.85 -16.74 5.71
CA ASP A 91 -5.81 -17.44 7.00
C ASP A 91 -4.51 -17.20 7.77
N ARG A 92 -3.42 -16.84 7.07
CA ARG A 92 -2.12 -16.45 7.67
C ARG A 92 -2.09 -15.00 8.13
N SER A 93 -2.79 -14.09 7.46
CA SER A 93 -2.75 -12.64 7.70
C SER A 93 -3.70 -12.13 8.79
N MET A 94 -4.59 -12.98 9.31
CA MET A 94 -5.67 -12.60 10.26
C MET A 94 -5.24 -12.56 11.74
N ALA A 95 -3.99 -12.84 12.05
CA ALA A 95 -3.48 -12.79 13.43
C ALA A 95 -2.58 -11.56 13.63
N ARG A 96 -2.36 -11.15 14.89
CA ARG A 96 -1.53 -9.98 15.22
C ARG A 96 -0.13 -10.15 14.63
N ALA A 97 0.62 -9.07 14.47
CA ALA A 97 1.96 -9.10 13.84
C ALA A 97 2.92 -10.15 14.46
N ASP A 98 2.65 -10.56 15.70
CA ASP A 98 3.37 -11.53 16.51
C ASP A 98 2.63 -12.87 16.74
N GLU A 99 1.39 -13.01 16.28
CA GLU A 99 0.58 -14.22 16.45
C GLU A 99 0.27 -14.83 15.08
N VAL A 100 0.25 -16.16 14.98
CA VAL A 100 -0.21 -16.88 13.78
C VAL A 100 -1.26 -17.88 14.22
N ARG A 101 -2.40 -17.91 13.54
CA ARG A 101 -3.56 -18.76 13.91
C ARG A 101 -3.21 -20.25 13.97
N ARG A 102 -2.21 -20.68 13.20
CA ARG A 102 -1.48 -21.93 13.38
C ARG A 102 0.01 -21.65 13.26
N ALA A 103 0.69 -21.68 14.39
CA ALA A 103 2.15 -21.71 14.47
C ALA A 103 2.66 -23.04 13.88
N ASP A 104 3.78 -22.97 13.15
CA ASP A 104 4.48 -24.17 12.68
C ASP A 104 4.91 -25.00 13.91
N PRO A 105 4.80 -26.34 13.92
CA PRO A 105 5.21 -27.16 15.07
C PRO A 105 6.70 -26.97 15.35
N GLY A 106 7.03 -26.13 16.33
CA GLY A 106 8.41 -25.73 16.66
C GLY A 106 8.68 -24.22 16.66
N SER A 107 7.73 -23.39 16.19
CA SER A 107 7.89 -21.93 16.20
C SER A 107 7.51 -21.27 17.54
N GLY A 108 7.15 -22.06 18.55
CA GLY A 108 6.98 -21.59 19.92
C GLY A 108 8.32 -21.14 20.46
N ARG A 109 8.56 -19.81 20.50
CA ARG A 109 9.69 -19.26 21.26
C ARG A 109 9.55 -19.77 22.69
N SER A 110 10.59 -20.42 23.21
CA SER A 110 10.71 -20.60 24.65
C SER A 110 10.51 -19.22 25.28
N SER A 111 9.69 -19.12 26.33
CA SER A 111 9.51 -17.86 27.02
C SER A 111 10.86 -17.43 27.57
N GLN A 112 11.59 -16.60 26.82
CA GLN A 112 12.77 -15.94 27.35
C GLN A 112 12.24 -15.02 28.43
N ARG A 113 12.42 -15.44 29.69
CA ARG A 113 12.19 -14.61 30.87
C ARG A 113 12.96 -13.31 30.64
N MET A 114 12.23 -12.21 30.49
CA MET A 114 12.84 -10.90 30.41
C MET A 114 13.72 -10.70 31.65
N PRO A 115 14.98 -10.24 31.49
CA PRO A 115 15.81 -9.94 32.63
C PRO A 115 15.16 -8.82 33.45
N GLY A 116 15.25 -8.93 34.78
CA GLY A 116 14.66 -7.96 35.70
C GLY A 116 15.14 -6.54 35.43
N SER A 117 14.26 -5.57 35.69
CA SER A 117 14.55 -4.14 35.51
C SER A 117 15.79 -3.73 36.28
N ARG A 118 16.68 -2.98 35.62
CA ARG A 118 17.81 -2.31 36.27
C ARG A 118 17.32 -0.96 36.79
N ASP A 119 17.34 -0.80 38.10
CA ASP A 119 17.09 0.49 38.73
C ASP A 119 18.32 1.39 38.52
N PHE A 120 18.12 2.51 37.84
CA PHE A 120 19.12 3.56 37.70
C PHE A 120 18.99 4.50 38.90
N ARG A 121 20.04 4.60 39.71
CA ARG A 121 20.21 5.63 40.75
C ARG A 121 20.82 6.89 40.14
#